data_AF-A0AAP0QTA0-F1
#
_entry.id   AF-A0AAP0QTA0-F1
#
_cell.length_a   1.000
_cell.length_b   1.000
_cell.length_c   1.000
_cell.angle_alpha   90.00
_cell.angle_beta   90.00
_cell.angle_gamma   90.00
#
_symmetry.space_group_name_H-M   'P 1'
#
loop_
_entity.id
_entity.type
_entity.pdbx_description
1 polymer ?
#
loop_
_entity_poly.entity_id
_entity_poly.type
_entity_poly.pdbx_seq_one_letter_code
_entity_poly.pdbx_strand_id
1 'polypeptide(L)'
;MSRSLFSCITNVVQGRENYFMQRRDGISRLGLSGLQKITAVFRMLADGMPANATDEYIKIGEPTTIESLKRSYRAIVEVFAE
;
A
#
# COMPACT_ATOMS: atom_id res chain seq x y z
N MET A 1 -9.78 10.78 4.29
CA MET A 1 -10.60 9.63 3.84
C MET A 1 -11.34 9.03 5.03
N SER A 2 -12.60 8.59 4.86
CA SER A 2 -13.35 7.93 5.95
C SER A 2 -12.76 6.55 6.26
N ARG A 3 -12.94 6.08 7.50
CA ARG A 3 -12.45 4.75 7.92
C ARG A 3 -13.08 3.63 7.12
N SER A 4 -14.39 3.72 6.82
CA SER A 4 -15.12 2.72 6.05
C SER A 4 -14.57 2.57 4.63
N LEU A 5 -14.29 3.69 3.95
CA LEU A 5 -13.73 3.67 2.60
C LEU A 5 -12.31 3.10 2.60
N PHE A 6 -11.48 3.50 3.56
CA PHE A 6 -10.13 2.97 3.70
C PHE A 6 -10.13 1.45 3.93
N SER A 7 -10.99 0.94 4.81
CA SER A 7 -11.14 -0.50 5.06
C SER A 7 -11.65 -1.24 3.81
N CYS A 8 -12.62 -0.68 3.09
CA CYS A 8 -13.11 -1.26 1.84
C CYS A 8 -11.97 -1.43 0.82
N ILE A 9 -11.23 -0.35 0.55
CA ILE A 9 -10.13 -0.39 -0.41
C ILE A 9 -9.03 -1.35 0.06
N THR A 10 -8.68 -1.32 1.36
CA THR A 10 -7.67 -2.22 1.92
C THR A 10 -8.04 -3.68 1.72
N ASN A 11 -9.30 -4.05 1.97
CA ASN A 11 -9.78 -5.42 1.79
C ASN A 11 -9.75 -5.84 0.32
N VAL A 12 -10.17 -4.96 -0.59
CA VAL A 12 -10.13 -5.22 -2.04
C VAL A 12 -8.70 -5.44 -2.53
N VAL A 13 -7.79 -4.55 -2.17
CA VAL A 13 -6.38 -4.62 -2.58
C VAL A 13 -5.71 -5.86 -2.00
N GLN A 14 -5.92 -6.18 -0.71
CA GLN A 14 -5.37 -7.39 -0.10
C GLN A 14 -5.97 -8.69 -0.65
N GLY A 15 -7.24 -8.68 -1.07
CA GLY A 15 -7.91 -9.83 -1.65
C GLY A 15 -7.46 -10.16 -3.07
N ARG A 16 -7.01 -9.16 -3.85
CA ARG A 16 -6.56 -9.35 -5.24
C ARG A 16 -5.06 -9.50 -5.40
N GLU A 17 -4.29 -8.77 -4.61
CA GLU A 17 -2.84 -8.68 -4.77
C GLU A 17 -2.12 -9.38 -3.62
N ASN A 18 -1.62 -10.59 -3.88
CA ASN A 18 -0.80 -11.37 -2.94
C ASN A 18 0.43 -10.62 -2.42
N TYR A 19 0.86 -9.56 -3.12
CA TYR A 19 1.93 -8.66 -2.71
C TYR A 19 1.67 -7.95 -1.37
N PHE A 20 0.40 -7.71 -1.02
CA PHE A 20 0.02 -7.06 0.24
C PHE A 20 -0.13 -8.05 1.40
N MET A 21 -0.04 -9.36 1.14
CA MET A 21 0.06 -10.31 2.23
C MET A 21 1.42 -10.17 2.93
N GLN A 22 1.40 -10.06 4.25
CA GLN A 22 2.62 -10.00 5.04
C GLN A 22 3.33 -11.35 4.98
N ARG A 23 4.61 -11.33 4.64
CA ARG A 23 5.45 -12.55 4.54
C ARG A 23 6.68 -12.39 5.42
N ARG A 24 7.24 -13.53 5.84
CA ARG A 24 8.57 -13.56 6.45
C ARG A 24 9.64 -13.50 5.37
N ASP A 25 10.71 -12.76 5.64
CA ASP A 25 11.89 -12.73 4.79
C ASP A 25 12.74 -14.00 4.97
N GLY A 26 13.84 -14.11 4.20
CA GLY A 26 14.76 -15.25 4.27
C GLY A 26 15.45 -15.44 5.63
N ILE A 27 15.34 -14.47 6.54
CA ILE A 27 15.91 -14.49 7.90
C ILE A 27 14.75 -14.56 8.94
N SER A 28 13.55 -14.94 8.51
CA SER A 28 12.34 -15.09 9.34
C SER A 28 11.79 -13.81 9.98
N ARG A 29 12.23 -12.62 9.56
CA ARG A 29 11.64 -11.35 10.03
C ARG A 29 10.35 -11.07 9.27
N LEU A 30 9.34 -10.56 9.97
CA LEU A 30 8.10 -10.12 9.31
C LEU A 30 8.39 -8.88 8.47
N GLY A 31 8.12 -8.97 7.18
CA GLY A 31 8.17 -7.82 6.27
C GLY A 31 7.01 -6.85 6.52
N LEU A 32 6.96 -5.79 5.71
CA LEU A 32 5.88 -4.80 5.77
C LEU A 32 4.50 -5.43 5.56
N SER A 33 3.55 -5.08 6.42
CA SER A 33 2.17 -5.51 6.26
C SER A 33 1.49 -4.80 5.09
N GLY A 34 0.45 -5.42 4.53
CA GLY A 34 -0.36 -4.77 3.49
C GLY A 34 -0.94 -3.44 3.96
N LEU A 35 -1.33 -3.35 5.23
CA LEU A 35 -1.85 -2.12 5.82
C LEU A 35 -0.80 -0.99 5.83
N GLN A 36 0.46 -1.30 6.18
CA GLN A 36 1.55 -0.33 6.14
C GLN A 36 1.79 0.17 4.71
N LYS A 37 1.85 -0.75 3.74
CA LYS A 37 2.03 -0.42 2.31
C LYS A 37 0.91 0.46 1.77
N ILE A 38 -0.35 0.09 2.03
CA ILE A 38 -1.53 0.82 1.55
C ILE A 38 -1.63 2.20 2.23
N THR A 39 -1.31 2.29 3.52
CA THR A 39 -1.26 3.58 4.23
C THR A 39 -0.22 4.51 3.61
N ALA A 40 0.97 3.99 3.25
CA ALA A 40 2.00 4.79 2.59
C ALA A 40 1.54 5.33 1.24
N VAL A 41 0.86 4.50 0.43
CA VAL A 41 0.26 4.91 -0.84
C VAL A 41 -0.73 6.05 -0.63
N PHE A 42 -1.68 5.91 0.31
CA PHE A 42 -2.68 6.95 0.53
C PHE A 42 -2.12 8.24 1.10
N ARG A 43 -1.10 8.18 1.96
CA ARG A 43 -0.40 9.39 2.43
C ARG A 43 0.31 10.10 1.29
N MET A 44 1.05 9.34 0.47
CA MET A 44 1.71 9.90 -0.72
C MET A 44 0.71 10.61 -1.65
N LEU A 45 -0.47 10.01 -1.88
CA LEU A 45 -1.53 10.60 -2.70
C LEU A 45 -2.21 11.81 -2.04
N ALA A 46 -2.42 11.79 -0.72
CA ALA A 46 -3.10 12.87 -0.01
C ALA A 46 -2.22 14.12 0.15
N ASP A 47 -0.94 13.91 0.47
CA ASP A 47 -0.01 14.99 0.77
C ASP A 47 0.69 15.51 -0.51
N GLY A 48 0.50 14.84 -1.65
CA GLY A 48 1.19 15.15 -2.91
C GLY A 48 2.72 14.95 -2.81
N MET A 49 3.15 14.17 -1.81
CA MET A 49 4.55 14.01 -1.47
C MET A 49 5.25 13.02 -2.42
N PRO A 50 6.52 13.27 -2.77
CA PRO A 50 7.29 12.31 -3.54
C PRO A 50 7.53 11.03 -2.75
N ALA A 51 7.66 9.90 -3.46
CA ALA A 51 7.78 8.58 -2.84
C ALA A 51 9.00 8.46 -1.91
N ASN A 52 10.07 9.22 -2.16
CA ASN A 52 11.26 9.29 -1.30
C ASN A 52 11.03 10.00 0.04
N ALA A 53 10.01 10.84 0.16
CA ALA A 53 9.66 11.52 1.41
C ALA A 53 8.73 10.69 2.31
N THR A 54 8.27 9.52 1.83
CA THR A 54 7.47 8.59 2.65
C THR A 54 8.27 7.86 3.74
N ASP A 55 9.60 8.01 3.74
CA ASP A 55 10.50 7.45 4.75
C ASP A 55 10.27 8.06 6.15
N GLU A 56 9.88 9.33 6.23
CA GLU A 56 9.73 10.05 7.52
C GLU A 56 8.67 9.45 8.45
N TYR A 57 7.66 8.76 7.90
CA TYR A 57 6.52 8.30 8.70
C TYR A 57 6.37 6.78 8.78
N ILE A 58 6.68 6.04 7.71
CA ILE A 58 6.43 4.59 7.66
C ILE A 58 7.76 3.82 7.45
N LYS A 59 8.87 4.54 7.23
CA LYS A 59 10.20 3.97 6.94
C LYS A 59 10.15 2.93 5.82
N ILE A 60 9.46 3.28 4.73
CA ILE A 60 9.34 2.45 3.55
C ILE A 60 10.23 3.05 2.47
N GLY A 61 11.12 2.22 1.92
CA GLY A 61 11.98 2.64 0.82
C GLY A 61 11.16 2.96 -0.43
N GLU A 62 11.59 4.00 -1.15
CA GLU A 62 10.96 4.51 -2.38
C GLU A 62 10.53 3.41 -3.39
N PRO A 63 11.35 2.39 -3.71
CA PRO A 63 10.94 1.35 -4.65
C PRO A 63 9.71 0.56 -4.19
N THR A 64 9.59 0.35 -2.87
CA THR A 64 8.45 -0.37 -2.29
C THR A 64 7.20 0.49 -2.31
N THR A 65 7.33 1.80 -2.07
CA THR A 65 6.22 2.76 -2.15
C THR A 65 5.68 2.85 -3.59
N ILE A 66 6.55 2.97 -4.59
CA ILE A 66 6.15 3.03 -6.01
C ILE A 66 5.47 1.74 -6.45
N GLU A 67 6.04 0.57 -6.11
CA GLU A 67 5.44 -0.71 -6.46
C GLU A 67 4.09 -0.93 -5.77
N SER A 68 3.98 -0.54 -4.50
CA SER A 68 2.73 -0.56 -3.74
C SER A 68 1.68 0.33 -4.41
N LEU A 69 2.06 1.54 -4.87
CA LEU A 69 1.14 2.45 -5.56
C LEU A 69 0.60 1.79 -6.85
N LYS A 70 1.48 1.26 -7.70
CA LYS A 70 1.08 0.65 -8.98
C LYS A 70 0.09 -0.48 -8.79
N ARG A 71 0.37 -1.39 -7.86
CA ARG A 71 -0.50 -2.54 -7.57
C ARG A 71 -1.82 -2.15 -6.92
N SER A 72 -1.77 -1.19 -5.98
CA SER A 72 -2.99 -0.66 -5.36
C SER A 72 -3.90 -0.02 -6.41
N TYR A 73 -3.33 0.84 -7.25
CA TYR A 73 -4.06 1.53 -8.32
C TYR A 73 -4.70 0.53 -9.28
N ARG A 74 -3.95 -0.48 -9.73
CA ARG A 74 -4.48 -1.54 -10.59
C ARG A 74 -5.68 -2.25 -9.94
N ALA A 75 -5.53 -2.72 -8.70
CA ALA A 75 -6.59 -3.43 -8.00
C ALA A 75 -7.84 -2.57 -7.76
N ILE A 76 -7.65 -1.26 -7.51
CA ILE A 76 -8.75 -0.30 -7.35
C ILE A 76 -9.46 -0.07 -8.69
N VAL A 77 -8.73 0.18 -9.78
CA VAL A 77 -9.30 0.41 -11.12
C VAL A 77 -10.09 -0.82 -11.57
N GLU A 78 -9.54 -2.03 -11.42
CA GLU A 78 -10.23 -3.27 -11.78
C GLU A 78 -11.56 -3.52 -11.02
N VAL A 79 -11.82 -2.79 -9.94
CA VAL A 79 -12.99 -2.99 -9.07
C VAL A 79 -13.95 -1.81 -9.12
N PHE A 80 -13.42 -0.60 -9.25
CA PHE A 80 -14.20 0.64 -9.11
C PHE A 80 -14.26 1.48 -10.38
N ALA A 81 -13.44 1.19 -11.40
CA ALA A 81 -13.57 1.85 -12.70
C ALA A 81 -14.46 0.99 -13.61
N GLU A 82 -15.64 1.53 -13.94
CA GLU A 82 -16.50 1.06 -15.03
C GLU A 82 -16.00 1.56 -16.38
#